data_AF-A0A925DE78-F1
#
_entry.id   AF-A0A925DE78-F1
#
_cell.length_a   1.000
_cell.length_b   1.000
_cell.length_c   1.000
_cell.angle_alpha   90.00
_cell.angle_beta   90.00
_cell.angle_gamma   90.00
#
_symmetry.space_group_name_H-M   'P 1'
#
loop_
_entity.id
_entity.type
_entity.pdbx_description
1 polymer ?
#
loop_
_entity_poly.entity_id
_entity_poly.type
_entity_poly.pdbx_seq_one_letter_code
_entity_poly.pdbx_strand_id
1 'polypeptide(L)'
;MSGRLNVLLTAVLVGCALSLVNAQYQARHLFVELERAQAQARQLDIDWAQLQLDQSTLGKHERIEAIARRDLGMTPLTAARTQYLTHEPGSASAASAEGAQ
;
A
#
# COMPACT_ATOMS: atom_id res chain seq x y z
N MET A 1 40.22 -53.11 23.64
CA MET A 1 39.09 -52.19 23.93
C MET A 1 38.81 -51.16 22.82
N SER A 2 39.66 -51.04 21.79
CA SER A 2 39.54 -50.01 20.73
C SER A 2 38.42 -50.23 19.71
N GLY A 3 38.07 -51.48 19.38
CA GLY A 3 37.03 -51.78 18.38
C GLY A 3 35.62 -51.30 18.76
N ARG A 4 35.29 -51.34 20.06
CA ARG A 4 33.99 -50.87 20.57
C ARG A 4 33.83 -49.36 20.42
N LEU A 5 34.93 -48.61 20.59
CA LEU A 5 34.96 -47.17 20.44
C LEU A 5 34.77 -46.78 18.97
N ASN A 6 35.48 -47.44 18.04
CA ASN A 6 35.31 -47.19 16.61
C ASN A 6 33.88 -47.43 16.13
N VAL A 7 33.25 -48.54 16.56
CA VAL A 7 31.85 -48.83 16.21
C VAL A 7 30.90 -47.75 16.74
N LEU A 8 31.12 -47.27 17.97
CA LEU A 8 30.32 -46.16 18.52
C LEU A 8 30.50 -44.87 17.70
N LEU A 9 31.73 -44.49 17.35
CA LEU A 9 31.96 -43.31 16.52
C LEU A 9 31.29 -43.44 15.14
N THR A 10 31.39 -44.60 14.50
CA THR A 10 30.73 -44.85 13.22
C THR A 10 29.21 -44.73 13.35
N ALA A 11 28.61 -45.29 14.41
CA ALA A 11 27.17 -45.18 14.65
C ALA A 11 26.74 -43.71 14.85
N VAL A 12 27.49 -42.94 15.63
CA VAL A 12 27.23 -41.50 15.84
C VAL A 12 27.36 -40.72 14.53
N LEU A 13 28.39 -41.01 13.73
CA LEU A 13 28.60 -40.36 12.44
C LEU A 13 27.43 -40.61 11.47
N VAL A 14 26.98 -41.86 11.38
CA VAL A 14 25.82 -42.23 10.54
C VAL A 14 24.56 -41.54 11.06
N GLY A 15 24.35 -41.52 12.37
CA GLY A 15 23.23 -40.79 12.99
C GLY A 15 23.24 -39.30 12.64
N CYS A 16 24.40 -38.65 12.70
CA CYS A 16 24.57 -37.26 12.31
C CYS A 16 24.27 -37.03 10.83
N ALA A 17 24.79 -37.88 9.95
CA ALA A 17 24.55 -37.80 8.51
C ALA A 17 23.05 -37.92 8.17
N LEU A 18 22.35 -38.90 8.77
CA LEU A 18 20.91 -39.08 8.57
C LEU A 18 20.09 -37.91 9.14
N SER A 19 20.47 -37.42 10.32
CA SER A 19 19.82 -36.26 10.95
C SER A 19 19.93 -35.01 10.07
N LEU A 20 21.12 -34.74 9.52
CA LEU A 20 21.33 -33.59 8.63
C LEU A 20 20.47 -33.68 7.36
N VAL A 21 20.41 -34.86 6.73
CA VAL A 21 19.58 -35.07 5.54
C VAL A 21 18.10 -34.86 5.86
N ASN A 22 17.63 -35.39 6.99
CA ASN A 22 16.25 -35.20 7.41
C ASN A 22 15.94 -33.72 7.70
N ALA A 23 16.84 -33.02 8.39
CA ALA A 23 16.71 -31.59 8.66
C ALA A 23 16.64 -30.78 7.35
N GLN A 24 17.50 -31.10 6.38
CA GLN A 24 17.50 -30.45 5.08
C GLN A 24 16.23 -30.74 4.28
N TYR A 25 15.71 -31.97 4.34
CA TYR A 25 14.46 -32.34 3.70
C TYR A 25 13.28 -31.54 4.28
N GLN A 26 13.18 -31.48 5.61
CA GLN A 26 12.14 -30.71 6.29
C GLN A 26 12.25 -29.21 5.99
N ALA A 27 13.47 -28.67 6.02
CA ALA A 27 13.72 -27.27 5.68
C ALA A 27 13.24 -26.94 4.26
N ARG A 28 13.56 -27.78 3.26
CA ARG A 28 13.08 -27.61 1.89
C ARG A 28 11.56 -27.68 1.79
N HIS A 29 10.93 -28.64 2.47
CA HIS A 29 9.47 -28.77 2.44
C HIS A 29 8.78 -27.54 3.03
N LEU A 30 9.20 -27.09 4.21
CA LEU A 30 8.69 -25.88 4.86
C LEU A 30 8.92 -24.63 4.02
N PHE A 31 10.09 -24.54 3.37
CA PHE A 31 10.42 -23.41 2.50
C PHE A 31 9.48 -23.32 1.29
N VAL A 32 9.19 -24.45 0.64
CA VAL A 32 8.26 -24.49 -0.50
C VAL A 32 6.85 -24.04 -0.08
N GLU A 33 6.40 -24.45 1.09
CA GLU A 33 5.07 -24.04 1.58
C GLU A 33 5.01 -22.54 1.90
N LEU A 34 6.06 -22.02 2.53
CA LEU A 34 6.20 -20.59 2.76
C LEU A 34 6.22 -19.80 1.43
N GLU A 35 6.97 -20.29 0.44
CA GLU A 35 7.08 -19.66 -0.86
C GLU A 35 5.74 -19.63 -1.61
N ARG A 36 4.94 -20.70 -1.52
CA ARG A 36 3.57 -20.73 -2.05
C ARG A 36 2.68 -19.67 -1.40
N ALA A 37 2.67 -19.60 -0.07
CA ALA A 37 1.87 -18.61 0.64
C ALA A 37 2.29 -17.17 0.28
N GLN A 38 3.60 -16.91 0.19
CA GLN A 38 4.11 -15.61 -0.23
C GLN A 38 3.75 -15.28 -1.69
N ALA A 39 3.77 -16.27 -2.59
CA ALA A 39 3.37 -16.06 -3.97
C ALA A 39 1.89 -15.66 -4.09
N GLN A 40 1.01 -16.29 -3.30
CA GLN A 40 -0.41 -15.92 -3.23
C GLN A 40 -0.61 -14.51 -2.68
N ALA A 41 0.11 -14.14 -1.62
CA ALA A 41 0.05 -12.78 -1.06
C ALA A 41 0.49 -11.73 -2.09
N ARG A 42 1.60 -11.96 -2.80
CA ARG A 42 2.07 -11.08 -3.87
C ARG A 42 1.06 -10.92 -5.00
N GLN A 43 0.37 -12.01 -5.39
CA GLN A 43 -0.67 -11.94 -6.40
C GLN A 43 -1.82 -11.02 -5.96
N LEU A 44 -2.27 -11.17 -4.71
CA LEU A 44 -3.32 -10.33 -4.13
C LEU A 44 -2.93 -8.85 -4.09
N ASP A 45 -1.67 -8.54 -3.74
CA ASP A 45 -1.17 -7.16 -3.72
C ASP A 45 -1.18 -6.53 -5.12
N ILE A 46 -0.81 -7.30 -6.15
CA ILE A 46 -0.87 -6.85 -7.55
C ILE A 46 -2.31 -6.58 -7.96
N ASP A 47 -3.22 -7.52 -7.69
CA ASP A 47 -4.63 -7.37 -8.03
C ASP A 47 -5.24 -6.15 -7.32
N TRP A 48 -4.86 -5.93 -6.05
CA TRP A 48 -5.28 -4.75 -5.29
C TRP A 48 -4.72 -3.45 -5.87
N ALA A 49 -3.43 -3.43 -6.26
CA ALA A 49 -2.82 -2.28 -6.91
C ALA A 49 -3.50 -1.96 -8.26
N GLN A 50 -3.87 -2.97 -9.04
CA GLN A 50 -4.65 -2.81 -10.28
C GLN A 50 -6.02 -2.20 -10.00
N LEU A 51 -6.78 -2.77 -9.05
CA LEU A 51 -8.07 -2.23 -8.63
C LEU A 51 -7.97 -0.76 -8.17
N GLN A 52 -6.88 -0.42 -7.50
CA GLN A 52 -6.66 0.95 -7.03
C GLN A 52 -6.29 1.90 -8.16
N LEU A 53 -5.54 1.44 -9.16
CA LEU A 53 -5.30 2.18 -10.40
C LEU A 53 -6.63 2.44 -11.13
N ASP A 54 -7.46 1.41 -11.31
CA ASP A 54 -8.77 1.52 -11.95
C ASP A 54 -9.69 2.50 -11.21
N GLN A 55 -9.65 2.49 -9.87
CA GLN A 55 -10.37 3.48 -9.06
C GLN A 55 -9.81 4.90 -9.18
N SER A 56 -8.48 5.05 -9.26
CA SER A 56 -7.84 6.36 -9.42
C SER A 56 -8.24 7.04 -10.73
N THR A 57 -8.48 6.25 -11.78
CA THR A 57 -8.97 6.73 -13.08
C THR A 57 -10.42 7.23 -13.03
N LEU A 58 -11.25 6.75 -12.09
CA LEU A 58 -12.68 7.08 -12.00
C LEU A 58 -13.07 7.93 -10.78
N GLY A 59 -12.11 8.29 -9.93
CA GLY A 59 -12.38 8.68 -8.55
C GLY A 59 -13.07 10.03 -8.32
N LYS A 60 -12.57 11.17 -8.83
CA LYS A 60 -13.04 12.49 -8.33
C LYS A 60 -13.09 13.66 -9.30
N HIS A 61 -12.29 13.72 -10.37
CA HIS A 61 -12.28 14.91 -11.24
C HIS A 61 -13.21 14.76 -12.46
N GLU A 62 -12.99 13.74 -13.29
CA GLU A 62 -13.77 13.50 -14.53
C GLU A 62 -15.28 13.46 -14.30
N ARG A 63 -15.74 12.70 -13.28
CA ARG A 63 -17.18 12.53 -13.03
C ARG A 63 -17.84 13.78 -12.44
N ILE A 64 -17.12 14.54 -11.60
CA ILE A 64 -17.63 15.81 -11.05
C ILE A 64 -17.62 16.89 -12.13
N GLU A 65 -16.57 16.95 -12.95
CA GLU A 65 -16.45 17.89 -14.06
C GLU A 65 -17.50 17.63 -15.15
N ALA A 66 -17.76 16.35 -15.48
CA ALA A 66 -18.81 15.99 -16.43
C ALA A 66 -20.21 16.41 -15.94
N ILE A 67 -20.53 16.19 -14.66
CA ILE A 67 -21.82 16.59 -14.08
C ILE A 67 -21.90 18.13 -13.96
N ALA A 68 -20.84 18.79 -13.51
CA ALA A 68 -20.79 20.26 -13.40
C ALA A 68 -20.91 20.94 -14.77
N ARG A 69 -20.31 20.37 -15.81
CA ARG A 69 -20.39 20.90 -17.17
C ARG A 69 -21.74 20.61 -17.82
N ARG A 70 -22.31 19.42 -17.60
CA ARG A 70 -23.56 18.98 -18.23
C ARG A 70 -24.81 19.51 -17.53
N ASP A 71 -24.87 19.42 -16.20
CA ASP A 71 -26.07 19.74 -15.42
C ASP A 71 -26.01 21.15 -14.82
N LEU A 72 -24.82 21.69 -14.55
CA LEU A 72 -24.64 23.07 -14.04
C LEU A 72 -24.10 24.07 -15.09
N GLY A 73 -23.77 23.63 -16.30
CA GLY A 73 -23.25 24.50 -17.37
C GLY A 73 -21.91 25.17 -17.04
N MET A 74 -21.12 24.63 -16.09
CA MET A 74 -19.88 25.26 -15.64
C MET A 74 -18.75 25.11 -16.67
N THR A 75 -18.09 26.24 -16.96
CA THR A 75 -16.85 26.31 -17.75
C THR A 75 -15.62 26.27 -16.83
N PRO A 76 -14.54 25.56 -17.21
CA PRO A 76 -13.32 25.50 -16.39
C PRO A 76 -12.71 26.90 -16.22
N LEU A 77 -12.25 27.19 -14.99
CA LEU A 77 -11.61 28.46 -14.64
C LEU A 77 -10.26 28.54 -15.36
N THR A 78 -10.16 29.37 -16.39
CA THR A 78 -8.90 29.66 -17.07
C THR A 78 -8.10 30.70 -16.27
N ALA A 79 -6.78 30.58 -16.24
CA ALA A 79 -5.90 31.44 -15.42
C ALA A 79 -6.08 32.96 -15.71
N ALA A 80 -6.61 33.32 -16.88
CA ALA A 80 -6.94 34.70 -17.25
C ALA A 80 -8.16 35.29 -16.52
N ARG A 81 -8.93 34.50 -15.73
CA ARG A 81 -10.19 34.94 -15.10
C ARG A 81 -10.17 34.91 -13.57
N THR A 82 -9.02 34.65 -12.96
CA THR A 82 -8.87 34.58 -11.50
C THR A 82 -8.54 35.95 -10.93
N GLN A 83 -9.51 36.58 -10.25
CA GLN A 83 -9.30 37.85 -9.56
C GLN A 83 -9.05 37.58 -8.08
N TYR A 84 -7.83 37.87 -7.61
CA TYR A 84 -7.47 37.77 -6.19
C TYR A 84 -8.04 38.99 -5.46
N LEU A 85 -9.04 38.77 -4.60
CA LEU A 85 -9.55 39.78 -3.70
C LEU A 85 -8.71 39.77 -2.42
N THR A 86 -7.79 40.72 -2.28
CA THR A 86 -7.14 40.99 -1.00
C THR A 86 -8.15 41.68 -0.09
N HIS A 87 -8.63 40.98 0.93
CA HIS A 87 -9.44 41.58 1.98
C HIS A 87 -8.52 42.38 2.90
N GLU A 88 -8.54 43.72 2.79
CA GLU A 88 -7.95 44.63 3.79
C GLU A 88 -8.66 44.39 5.15
N PRO A 89 -7.95 43.93 6.20
CA PRO A 89 -8.56 43.57 7.48
C PRO A 89 -8.83 44.83 8.34
N GLY A 90 -9.67 45.74 7.85
CA GLY A 90 -9.89 47.03 8.53
C GLY A 90 -11.17 47.80 8.28
N SER A 91 -12.04 47.46 7.31
CA SER A 91 -13.20 48.31 6.98
C SER A 91 -14.55 47.86 7.58
N ALA A 92 -14.62 46.68 8.22
CA ALA A 92 -15.88 46.18 8.80
C ALA A 92 -16.22 46.76 10.19
N SER A 93 -15.31 47.51 10.84
CA SER A 93 -15.53 48.02 12.20
C SER A 93 -15.98 49.48 12.29
N ALA A 94 -16.00 50.25 11.20
CA ALA A 94 -16.36 51.68 11.24
C ALA A 94 -17.83 51.96 10.85
N ALA A 95 -18.54 51.01 10.23
CA ALA A 95 -19.89 51.23 9.72
C ALA A 95 -21.02 50.96 10.74
N SER A 96 -20.72 50.42 11.92
CA SER A 96 -21.73 50.03 12.91
C SER A 96 -22.02 51.08 14.00
N ALA A 97 -21.49 52.30 13.88
CA ALA A 97 -21.66 53.35 14.89
C ALA A 97 -22.61 54.50 14.48
N GLU A 98 -23.13 54.53 13.25
CA GLU A 98 -23.83 55.71 12.69
C GLU A 98 -25.36 55.51 12.52
N GLY A 99 -25.99 54.70 13.37
CA GLY A 99 -27.41 54.36 13.23
C GLY A 99 -28.12 53.98 14.54
N ALA A 100 -28.07 54.86 15.53
CA ALA A 100 -29.02 54.83 16.65
C ALA A 100 -29.21 56.26 17.19
N GLN A 101 -30.05 57.02 16.49
CA GLN A 101 -30.84 58.10 17.08
C GLN A 101 -32.13 57.49 17.65
#